data_AF-A0A1Y1ZQF9-F1
#
_entry.id   AF-A0A1Y1ZQF9-F1
#
_cell.length_a   1.000
_cell.length_b   1.000
_cell.length_c   1.000
_cell.angle_alpha   90.00
_cell.angle_beta   90.00
_cell.angle_gamma   90.00
#
_symmetry.space_group_name_H-M   'P 1'
#
loop_
_entity.id
_entity.type
_entity.pdbx_description
1 polymer ?
#
loop_
_entity_poly.entity_id
_entity_poly.type
_entity_poly.pdbx_seq_one_letter_code
_entity_poly.pdbx_strand_id
1 'polypeptide(L)'
;MIKVIITILALAYSALATNSFIGNYKRAELFELTDDAVPVIRNTLPDEEFIELKTITNKGYFLYLPDGVVSLNNLKSINDVKIIDDNMRIISTLNYNAFEQEKFETKNASMTFEINGNVETFEKIIYSKSGYNIKIREDKNLHGRTQIKLRSYAREAIFLRTKLATDIHNHLGAPSISSNYANLYINGVFMGFYILMDFIKKS
;
A
#
# COMPACT_ATOMS: atom_id res chain seq x y z
N MET A 1 1.93 -40.88 25.99
CA MET A 1 2.77 -39.73 25.57
C MET A 1 3.32 -39.86 24.16
N ILE A 2 4.10 -40.89 23.82
CA ILE A 2 4.67 -41.08 22.47
C ILE A 2 3.64 -41.01 21.33
N LYS A 3 2.46 -41.63 21.50
CA LYS A 3 1.39 -41.59 20.49
C LYS A 3 0.89 -40.16 20.22
N VAL A 4 0.76 -39.34 21.27
CA VAL A 4 0.30 -37.95 21.15
C VAL A 4 1.34 -37.10 20.41
N ILE A 5 2.62 -37.30 20.71
CA ILE A 5 3.72 -36.59 20.03
C ILE A 5 3.77 -36.96 18.54
N ILE A 6 3.62 -38.25 18.21
CA ILE A 6 3.58 -38.73 16.82
C ILE A 6 2.37 -38.15 16.09
N THR A 7 1.20 -38.09 16.72
CA THR A 7 0.00 -37.50 16.12
C THR A 7 0.16 -36.00 15.88
N ILE A 8 0.77 -35.26 16.80
CA ILE A 8 1.05 -33.83 16.63
C ILE A 8 2.06 -33.59 15.49
N LEU A 9 3.11 -34.41 15.39
CA LEU A 9 4.09 -34.33 14.31
C LEU A 9 3.49 -34.70 12.94
N ALA A 10 2.60 -35.68 12.90
CA ALA A 10 1.89 -36.06 11.67
C ALA A 10 0.93 -34.97 11.19
N LEU A 11 0.24 -34.28 12.11
CA LEU A 11 -0.61 -33.13 11.81
C LEU A 11 0.19 -31.89 11.39
N ALA A 12 1.40 -31.72 11.90
CA ALA A 12 2.31 -30.67 11.43
C ALA A 12 2.84 -30.96 10.02
N TYR A 13 3.07 -32.24 9.69
CA TYR A 13 3.56 -32.66 8.37
C TYR A 13 2.48 -32.60 7.27
N SER A 14 1.20 -32.80 7.62
CA SER A 14 0.08 -32.66 6.68
C SER A 14 -0.27 -31.20 6.34
N ALA A 15 0.40 -30.23 6.98
CA ALA A 15 0.28 -28.80 6.63
C ALA A 15 1.31 -28.34 5.58
N LEU A 16 1.99 -29.26 4.87
CA LEU A 16 2.73 -28.91 3.65
C LEU A 16 1.75 -28.53 2.53
N ALA A 17 1.37 -27.25 2.51
CA ALA A 17 0.63 -26.67 1.41
C ALA A 17 1.53 -26.64 0.17
N THR A 18 1.19 -27.43 -0.86
CA THR A 18 1.83 -27.29 -2.17
C THR A 18 1.34 -25.97 -2.77
N ASN A 19 2.23 -24.99 -2.92
CA ASN A 19 1.88 -23.67 -3.44
C ASN A 19 2.45 -23.48 -4.84
N SER A 20 1.62 -23.75 -5.86
CA SER A 20 1.93 -23.45 -7.26
C SER A 20 1.71 -21.98 -7.64
N PHE A 21 1.11 -21.15 -6.76
CA PHE A 21 0.78 -19.76 -7.07
C PHE A 21 2.02 -18.86 -7.12
N ILE A 22 2.99 -19.09 -6.24
CA ILE A 22 4.23 -18.30 -6.16
C ILE A 22 5.39 -18.95 -6.94
N GLY A 23 5.34 -20.28 -7.17
CA GLY A 23 6.33 -21.01 -7.97
C GLY A 23 7.74 -21.02 -7.35
N ASN A 24 8.77 -21.17 -8.18
CA ASN A 24 10.18 -21.05 -7.79
C ASN A 24 10.53 -19.57 -7.57
N TYR A 25 10.01 -19.00 -6.48
CA TYR A 25 10.23 -17.61 -6.15
C TYR A 25 11.63 -17.41 -5.56
N LYS A 26 12.43 -16.59 -6.25
CA LYS A 26 13.67 -16.03 -5.73
C LYS A 26 13.39 -14.66 -5.13
N ARG A 27 13.83 -14.44 -3.88
CA ARG A 27 13.82 -13.13 -3.22
C ARG A 27 14.53 -12.11 -4.10
N ALA A 28 13.98 -10.90 -4.21
CA ALA A 28 14.65 -9.83 -4.94
C ALA A 28 15.82 -9.28 -4.13
N GLU A 29 16.88 -8.88 -4.84
CA GLU A 29 18.04 -8.20 -4.28
C GLU A 29 17.63 -6.92 -3.52
N LEU A 30 16.57 -6.22 -3.95
CA LEU A 30 16.00 -5.09 -3.22
C LEU A 30 15.77 -5.40 -1.74
N PHE A 31 15.25 -6.59 -1.44
CA PHE A 31 14.91 -6.96 -0.07
C PHE A 31 16.12 -7.45 0.72
N GLU A 32 17.20 -7.86 0.06
CA GLU A 32 18.47 -8.20 0.69
C GLU A 32 19.23 -6.91 1.05
N LEU A 33 19.29 -5.94 0.12
CA LEU A 33 19.92 -4.64 0.33
C LEU A 33 19.30 -3.83 1.47
N THR A 34 18.00 -4.02 1.70
CA THR A 34 17.24 -3.27 2.71
C THR A 34 17.22 -3.97 4.07
N ASP A 35 17.83 -5.16 4.24
CA ASP A 35 17.79 -5.87 5.53
C ASP A 35 18.52 -5.10 6.65
N ASP A 36 19.64 -4.44 6.32
CA ASP A 36 20.46 -3.70 7.28
C ASP A 36 20.33 -2.16 7.17
N ALA A 37 19.55 -1.67 6.20
CA ALA A 37 19.41 -0.24 5.95
C ALA A 37 18.01 0.14 5.49
N VAL A 38 17.52 1.28 5.96
CA VAL A 38 16.22 1.84 5.55
C VAL A 38 16.43 2.81 4.38
N PRO A 39 15.96 2.48 3.17
CA PRO A 39 16.07 3.36 2.03
C PRO A 39 15.15 4.59 2.15
N VAL A 40 15.52 5.64 1.43
CA VAL A 40 14.70 6.82 1.21
C VAL A 40 14.21 6.85 -0.23
N ILE A 41 12.89 6.84 -0.38
CA ILE A 41 12.22 6.91 -1.68
C ILE A 41 11.65 8.32 -1.83
N ARG A 42 12.05 9.02 -2.89
CA ARG A 42 11.52 10.36 -3.21
C ARG A 42 10.83 10.32 -4.55
N ASN A 43 9.54 10.67 -4.57
CA ASN A 43 8.78 10.80 -5.79
C ASN A 43 8.59 12.27 -6.14
N THR A 44 8.69 12.60 -7.42
CA THR A 44 8.39 13.93 -7.93
C THR A 44 7.22 13.83 -8.89
N LEU A 45 6.18 14.61 -8.62
CA LEU A 45 4.94 14.73 -9.38
C LEU A 45 4.77 16.18 -9.86
N PRO A 46 4.02 16.44 -10.94
CA PRO A 46 3.57 17.79 -11.28
C PRO A 46 2.77 18.41 -10.12
N ASP A 47 2.92 19.72 -9.91
CA ASP A 47 2.32 20.40 -8.74
C ASP A 47 0.80 20.28 -8.71
N GLU A 48 0.15 20.37 -9.88
CA GLU A 48 -1.30 20.20 -10.02
C GLU A 48 -1.76 18.80 -9.58
N GLU A 49 -1.06 17.76 -10.04
CA GLU A 49 -1.34 16.37 -9.66
C GLU A 49 -1.01 16.10 -8.18
N PHE A 50 -0.03 16.80 -7.61
CA PHE A 50 0.28 16.71 -6.18
C PHE A 50 -0.81 17.36 -5.31
N ILE A 51 -1.40 18.46 -5.76
CA ILE A 51 -2.56 19.08 -5.13
C ILE A 51 -3.77 18.14 -5.21
N GLU A 52 -4.01 17.52 -6.36
CA GLU A 52 -5.06 16.51 -6.53
C GLU A 52 -4.85 15.33 -5.58
N LEU A 53 -3.62 14.78 -5.52
CA LEU A 53 -3.26 13.71 -4.61
C LEU A 53 -3.59 14.07 -3.16
N LYS A 54 -3.19 15.26 -2.69
CA LYS A 54 -3.50 15.74 -1.33
C LYS A 54 -4.99 15.85 -1.10
N THR A 55 -5.73 16.36 -2.09
CA THR A 55 -7.17 16.54 -2.03
C THR A 55 -7.87 15.19 -1.87
N ILE A 56 -7.56 14.21 -2.72
CA ILE A 56 -8.09 12.84 -2.65
C ILE A 56 -7.69 12.15 -1.33
N THR A 57 -6.49 12.44 -0.82
CA THR A 57 -6.01 11.88 0.46
C THR A 57 -6.77 12.41 1.68
N ASN A 58 -7.10 13.69 1.66
CA ASN A 58 -7.73 14.40 2.77
C ASN A 58 -9.26 14.36 2.70
N LYS A 59 -9.83 13.86 1.61
CA LYS A 59 -11.24 13.44 1.54
C LYS A 59 -11.46 12.25 2.47
N GLY A 60 -11.59 12.52 3.76
CA GLY A 60 -12.29 11.63 4.68
C GLY A 60 -13.79 11.61 4.35
N TYR A 61 -14.54 10.68 4.92
CA TYR A 61 -16.01 10.62 4.78
C TYR A 61 -16.68 11.69 5.67
N PHE A 62 -16.51 12.98 5.35
CA PHE A 62 -17.06 14.09 6.12
C PHE A 62 -17.91 15.02 5.25
N LEU A 63 -19.11 15.35 5.74
CA LEU A 63 -19.99 16.39 5.18
C LEU A 63 -19.84 17.63 6.08
N TYR A 64 -19.43 18.76 5.50
CA TYR A 64 -19.28 20.03 6.22
C TYR A 64 -20.55 20.86 6.02
N LEU A 65 -21.32 21.04 7.11
CA LEU A 65 -22.51 21.89 7.15
C LEU A 65 -22.15 23.24 7.82
N PRO A 66 -22.90 24.33 7.56
CA PRO A 66 -22.63 25.66 8.13
C PRO A 66 -22.54 25.68 9.67
N ASP A 67 -23.18 24.71 10.33
CA ASP A 67 -23.39 24.59 11.76
C ASP A 67 -22.81 23.30 12.38
N GLY A 68 -22.09 22.48 11.61
CA GLY A 68 -21.44 21.29 12.16
C GLY A 68 -20.68 20.39 11.18
N VAL A 69 -19.91 19.46 11.74
CA VAL A 69 -19.20 18.39 10.99
C VAL A 69 -19.90 17.07 11.25
N VAL A 70 -20.44 16.44 10.21
CA VAL A 70 -21.08 15.12 10.31
C VAL A 70 -20.12 14.05 9.77
N SER A 71 -19.72 13.12 10.63
CA SER A 71 -18.94 11.92 10.27
C SER A 71 -19.87 10.87 9.63
N LEU A 72 -19.67 10.58 8.34
CA LEU A 72 -20.48 9.60 7.59
C LEU A 72 -19.99 8.15 7.76
N ASN A 73 -19.00 7.91 8.63
CA ASN A 73 -18.29 6.63 8.78
C ASN A 73 -19.18 5.40 9.13
N ASN A 74 -20.45 5.60 9.50
CA ASN A 74 -21.39 4.52 9.85
C ASN A 74 -22.61 4.39 8.91
N LEU A 75 -22.67 5.15 7.81
CA LEU A 75 -23.76 5.07 6.84
C LEU A 75 -23.54 3.88 5.89
N LYS A 76 -24.47 2.92 5.90
CA LYS A 76 -24.41 1.71 5.04
C LYS A 76 -24.86 1.98 3.59
N SER A 77 -25.50 3.11 3.30
CA SER A 77 -25.85 3.62 1.97
C SER A 77 -26.36 5.06 2.08
N ILE A 78 -26.00 5.93 1.13
CA ILE A 78 -26.46 7.33 1.00
C ILE A 78 -27.25 7.45 -0.32
N ASN A 79 -28.24 6.59 -0.54
CA ASN A 79 -29.07 6.71 -1.75
C ASN A 79 -30.07 7.88 -1.70
N ASP A 80 -30.19 8.62 -0.59
CA ASP A 80 -31.25 9.64 -0.42
C ASP A 80 -30.88 10.82 0.51
N VAL A 81 -29.65 11.37 0.43
CA VAL A 81 -29.41 12.68 1.10
C VAL A 81 -30.05 13.77 0.23
N LYS A 82 -31.24 14.19 0.65
CA LYS A 82 -32.02 15.29 0.08
C LYS A 82 -31.63 16.59 0.77
N ILE A 83 -31.16 17.57 0.00
CA ILE A 83 -31.03 18.94 0.49
C ILE A 83 -32.43 19.55 0.43
N ILE A 84 -32.89 20.04 1.57
CA ILE A 84 -34.26 20.52 1.76
C ILE A 84 -34.20 22.03 2.02
N ASP A 85 -35.11 22.81 1.43
CA ASP A 85 -35.26 24.24 1.76
C ASP A 85 -35.97 24.43 3.11
N ASP A 86 -36.04 25.68 3.56
CA ASP A 86 -36.77 26.08 4.77
C ASP A 86 -38.28 25.75 4.71
N ASN A 87 -38.82 25.44 3.52
CA ASN A 87 -40.21 25.03 3.28
C ASN A 87 -40.38 23.52 3.11
N MET A 88 -39.38 22.71 3.49
CA MET A 88 -39.37 21.26 3.33
C MET A 88 -39.42 20.73 1.87
N ARG A 89 -39.05 21.54 0.88
CA ARG A 89 -38.94 21.12 -0.52
C ARG A 89 -37.57 20.55 -0.83
N ILE A 90 -37.53 19.45 -1.57
CA ILE A 90 -36.28 18.86 -2.06
C ILE A 90 -35.72 19.78 -3.14
N ILE A 91 -34.57 20.40 -2.87
CA ILE A 91 -33.88 21.28 -3.82
C ILE A 91 -32.91 20.48 -4.69
N SER A 92 -32.26 19.45 -4.11
CA SER A 92 -31.35 18.58 -4.84
C SER A 92 -31.13 17.26 -4.11
N THR A 93 -30.91 16.20 -4.87
CA THR A 93 -30.52 14.88 -4.35
C THR A 93 -29.01 14.71 -4.59
N LEU A 94 -28.22 14.49 -3.54
CA LEU A 94 -26.82 14.12 -3.70
C LEU A 94 -26.74 12.64 -4.09
N ASN A 95 -26.32 12.37 -5.32
CA ASN A 95 -25.98 11.01 -5.74
C ASN A 95 -24.54 10.70 -5.32
N TYR A 96 -24.36 10.32 -4.04
CA TYR A 96 -23.06 10.01 -3.47
C TYR A 96 -22.92 8.51 -3.24
N ASN A 97 -22.07 7.85 -4.05
CA ASN A 97 -21.74 6.45 -3.83
C ASN A 97 -20.64 6.33 -2.79
N ALA A 98 -21.02 6.07 -1.52
CA ALA A 98 -20.07 5.89 -0.41
C ALA A 98 -19.07 4.73 -0.62
N PHE A 99 -19.32 3.84 -1.58
CA PHE A 99 -18.44 2.72 -1.93
C PHE A 99 -17.47 3.05 -3.09
N GLU A 100 -17.69 4.14 -3.82
CA GLU A 100 -16.77 4.59 -4.86
C GLU A 100 -15.66 5.44 -4.25
N GLN A 101 -14.48 4.85 -4.11
CA GLN A 101 -13.27 5.59 -3.76
C GLN A 101 -12.65 6.17 -5.02
N GLU A 102 -12.48 7.49 -5.03
CA GLU A 102 -11.66 8.17 -6.04
C GLU A 102 -10.24 7.58 -6.02
N LYS A 103 -9.76 7.17 -7.20
CA LYS A 103 -8.43 6.61 -7.37
C LYS A 103 -7.55 7.66 -8.03
N PHE A 104 -6.43 7.97 -7.39
CA PHE A 104 -5.37 8.75 -8.00
C PHE A 104 -4.36 7.82 -8.69
N GLU A 105 -4.08 8.04 -9.97
CA GLU A 105 -2.97 7.43 -10.70
C GLU A 105 -2.36 8.44 -11.67
N THR A 106 -1.04 8.52 -11.71
CA THR A 106 -0.28 9.35 -12.65
C THR A 106 0.84 8.57 -13.32
N LYS A 107 1.15 8.93 -14.56
CA LYS A 107 2.26 8.40 -15.36
C LYS A 107 3.40 9.41 -15.54
N ASN A 108 3.22 10.64 -15.04
CA ASN A 108 4.13 11.77 -15.22
C ASN A 108 4.98 11.98 -13.96
N ALA A 109 5.50 10.89 -13.41
CA ALA A 109 6.18 10.90 -12.14
C ALA A 109 7.61 10.38 -12.30
N SER A 110 8.53 10.93 -11.51
CA SER A 110 9.89 10.41 -11.37
C SER A 110 10.15 9.95 -9.93
N MET A 111 11.17 9.12 -9.73
CA MET A 111 11.56 8.59 -8.43
C MET A 111 13.09 8.61 -8.28
N THR A 112 13.55 8.90 -7.07
CA THR A 112 14.89 8.52 -6.62
C THR A 112 14.81 7.50 -5.50
N PHE A 113 15.67 6.49 -5.54
CA PHE A 113 15.88 5.51 -4.50
C PHE A 113 17.27 5.71 -3.90
N GLU A 114 17.32 6.05 -2.61
CA GLU A 114 18.56 6.33 -1.89
C GLU A 114 18.77 5.28 -0.80
N ILE A 115 19.92 4.59 -0.82
CA ILE A 115 20.30 3.66 0.23
C ILE A 115 21.82 3.68 0.43
N ASN A 116 22.30 3.75 1.66
CA ASN A 116 23.73 3.77 2.00
C ASN A 116 24.56 4.81 1.22
N GLY A 117 23.97 5.97 0.91
CA GLY A 117 24.60 7.05 0.14
C GLY A 117 24.58 6.87 -1.39
N ASN A 118 24.14 5.71 -1.90
CA ASN A 118 23.92 5.48 -3.32
C ASN A 118 22.53 5.99 -3.72
N VAL A 119 22.45 6.72 -4.82
CA VAL A 119 21.20 7.29 -5.36
C VAL A 119 20.94 6.76 -6.76
N GLU A 120 19.84 6.04 -6.93
CA GLU A 120 19.33 5.60 -8.22
C GLU A 120 18.16 6.47 -8.66
N THR A 121 18.11 6.83 -9.95
CA THR A 121 17.08 7.72 -10.51
C THR A 121 16.27 7.02 -11.58
N PHE A 122 14.95 7.12 -11.47
CA PHE A 122 13.96 6.61 -12.41
C PHE A 122 13.14 7.79 -12.93
N GLU A 123 13.42 8.22 -14.16
CA GLU A 123 12.76 9.40 -14.77
C GLU A 123 11.27 9.20 -15.00
N LYS A 124 10.85 7.94 -15.21
CA LYS A 124 9.48 7.58 -15.52
C LYS A 124 8.97 6.44 -14.65
N ILE A 125 7.98 6.75 -13.82
CA ILE A 125 7.23 5.79 -13.01
C ILE A 125 5.72 6.02 -13.18
N ILE A 126 4.93 4.98 -12.93
CA ILE A 126 3.49 5.13 -12.67
C ILE A 126 3.29 5.07 -11.16
N TYR A 127 2.61 6.06 -10.64
CA TYR A 127 2.34 6.20 -9.21
C TYR A 127 0.83 6.19 -8.97
N SER A 128 0.35 5.37 -8.03
CA SER A 128 -1.08 5.33 -7.68
C SER A 128 -1.38 5.17 -6.19
N LYS A 129 -2.53 5.70 -5.75
CA LYS A 129 -2.95 5.75 -4.34
C LYS A 129 -4.04 4.72 -3.99
N SER A 130 -3.63 3.70 -3.22
CA SER A 130 -4.48 2.84 -2.36
C SER A 130 -3.61 2.22 -1.24
N GLY A 131 -2.60 2.97 -0.79
CA GLY A 131 -1.30 2.45 -0.37
C GLY A 131 -0.36 2.56 -1.57
N TYR A 132 0.62 3.45 -1.50
CA TYR A 132 1.36 3.93 -2.66
C TYR A 132 1.93 2.77 -3.49
N ASN A 133 1.51 2.66 -4.74
CA ASN A 133 2.02 1.68 -5.68
C ASN A 133 2.90 2.42 -6.67
N ILE A 134 4.16 1.99 -6.80
CA ILE A 134 5.08 2.52 -7.79
C ILE A 134 5.36 1.42 -8.79
N LYS A 135 5.14 1.71 -10.08
CA LYS A 135 5.56 0.86 -11.20
C LYS A 135 6.68 1.58 -11.95
N ILE A 136 7.82 0.92 -12.04
CA ILE A 136 8.99 1.39 -12.80
C ILE A 136 8.73 1.11 -14.29
N ARG A 137 9.22 1.99 -15.15
CA ARG A 137 9.05 1.92 -16.61
C ARG A 137 10.40 1.82 -17.32
N GLU A 138 10.33 1.73 -18.65
CA GLU A 138 11.51 1.76 -19.55
C GLU A 138 12.45 0.56 -19.36
N ASP A 139 11.87 -0.63 -19.13
CA ASP A 139 12.59 -1.88 -18.90
C ASP A 139 13.63 -1.85 -17.76
N LYS A 140 13.60 -0.79 -16.94
CA LYS A 140 14.35 -0.67 -15.70
C LYS A 140 13.66 -1.46 -14.59
N ASN A 141 14.45 -1.86 -13.60
CA ASN A 141 13.97 -2.46 -12.37
C ASN A 141 14.79 -1.91 -11.21
N LEU A 142 14.18 -1.89 -10.02
CA LEU A 142 14.85 -1.60 -8.77
C LEU A 142 15.24 -2.94 -8.14
N HIS A 143 16.50 -3.31 -8.31
CA HIS A 143 17.12 -4.54 -7.77
C HIS A 143 16.23 -5.80 -7.90
N GLY A 144 15.79 -6.06 -9.13
CA GLY A 144 14.98 -7.22 -9.48
C GLY A 144 13.47 -7.02 -9.36
N ARG A 145 12.98 -5.77 -9.16
CA ARG A 145 11.54 -5.46 -9.13
C ARG A 145 11.14 -4.31 -10.05
N THR A 146 10.11 -4.54 -10.86
CA THR A 146 9.49 -3.53 -11.74
C THR A 146 8.31 -2.82 -11.07
N GLN A 147 7.85 -3.33 -9.94
CA GLN A 147 6.76 -2.74 -9.18
C GLN A 147 6.99 -2.98 -7.68
N ILE A 148 6.77 -1.95 -6.88
CA ILE A 148 6.85 -1.99 -5.42
C ILE A 148 5.60 -1.38 -4.80
N LYS A 149 5.34 -1.75 -3.56
CA LYS A 149 4.21 -1.27 -2.76
C LYS A 149 4.73 -0.67 -1.46
N LEU A 150 4.28 0.53 -1.13
CA LEU A 150 4.48 1.15 0.17
C LEU A 150 3.15 1.15 0.91
N ARG A 151 3.14 0.63 2.14
CA ARG A 151 1.94 0.52 2.96
C ARG A 151 2.14 1.19 4.31
N SER A 152 1.19 2.05 4.68
CA SER A 152 1.26 2.80 5.94
C SER A 152 0.95 1.95 7.15
N TYR A 153 0.19 0.85 6.99
CA TYR A 153 -0.28 -0.03 8.08
C TYR A 153 -0.60 0.73 9.38
N ALA A 154 -1.35 1.83 9.28
CA ALA A 154 -1.57 2.77 10.38
C ALA A 154 -2.26 2.16 11.62
N ARG A 155 -2.80 0.94 11.50
CA ARG A 155 -3.39 0.17 12.60
C ARG A 155 -2.38 -0.74 13.31
N GLU A 156 -1.16 -0.85 12.82
CA GLU A 156 -0.08 -1.61 13.44
C GLU A 156 0.77 -0.70 14.32
N ALA A 157 0.60 -0.79 15.63
CA ALA A 157 1.33 0.05 16.59
C ALA A 157 2.86 -0.05 16.48
N ILE A 158 3.38 -1.19 16.03
CA ILE A 158 4.83 -1.48 16.02
C ILE A 158 5.42 -1.66 14.62
N PHE A 159 4.62 -1.64 13.54
CA PHE A 159 5.07 -1.87 12.15
C PHE A 159 5.84 -3.18 11.87
N LEU A 160 5.97 -4.09 12.84
CA LEU A 160 6.77 -5.32 12.73
C LEU A 160 6.01 -6.53 12.18
N ARG A 161 4.67 -6.54 12.23
CA ARG A 161 3.92 -7.80 12.01
C ARG A 161 4.10 -8.33 10.60
N THR A 162 4.00 -7.46 9.61
CA THR A 162 4.12 -7.85 8.20
C THR A 162 5.53 -8.35 7.89
N LYS A 163 6.57 -7.64 8.30
CA LYS A 163 7.97 -8.07 8.12
C LYS A 163 8.24 -9.40 8.79
N LEU A 164 7.90 -9.51 10.08
CA LEU A 164 8.12 -10.73 10.84
C LEU A 164 7.38 -11.93 10.23
N ALA A 165 6.12 -11.75 9.81
CA ALA A 165 5.35 -12.81 9.18
C ALA A 165 5.98 -13.24 7.85
N THR A 166 6.37 -12.31 6.98
CA THR A 166 7.02 -12.65 5.71
C THR A 166 8.36 -13.35 5.93
N ASP A 167 9.14 -12.91 6.91
CA ASP A 167 10.45 -13.48 7.22
C ASP A 167 10.32 -14.90 7.77
N ILE A 168 9.37 -15.15 8.68
CA ILE A 168 9.07 -16.50 9.18
C ILE A 168 8.65 -17.42 8.03
N HIS A 169 7.74 -16.97 7.15
CA HIS A 169 7.31 -17.79 6.02
C HIS A 169 8.48 -18.13 5.09
N ASN A 170 9.26 -17.12 4.69
CA ASN A 170 10.41 -17.30 3.81
C ASN A 170 11.47 -18.21 4.44
N HIS A 171 11.71 -18.09 5.76
CA HIS A 171 12.66 -18.94 6.48
C HIS A 171 12.21 -20.40 6.59
N LEU A 172 10.90 -20.65 6.73
CA LEU A 172 10.32 -22.00 6.73
C LEU A 172 10.23 -22.62 5.32
N GLY A 173 10.70 -21.94 4.28
CA GLY A 173 10.58 -22.38 2.90
C GLY A 173 9.17 -22.28 2.33
N ALA A 174 8.23 -21.63 3.04
CA ALA A 174 6.91 -21.36 2.53
C ALA A 174 6.98 -20.18 1.54
N PRO A 175 6.51 -20.33 0.29
CA PRO A 175 6.53 -19.23 -0.66
C PRO A 175 5.74 -18.03 -0.13
N SER A 176 6.40 -16.89 -0.02
CA SER A 176 5.82 -15.65 0.48
C SER A 176 6.36 -14.44 -0.28
N ILE A 177 5.70 -13.30 -0.11
CA ILE A 177 6.28 -12.02 -0.51
C ILE A 177 7.44 -11.67 0.44
N SER A 178 8.33 -10.81 0.00
CA SER A 178 9.30 -10.16 0.89
C SER A 178 8.78 -8.80 1.33
N SER A 179 9.15 -8.38 2.54
CA SER A 179 8.85 -7.02 2.99
C SER A 179 9.97 -6.44 3.85
N ASN A 180 10.10 -5.12 3.79
CA ASN A 180 11.04 -4.34 4.56
C ASN A 180 10.45 -2.94 4.81
N TYR A 181 11.29 -1.96 5.12
CA TYR A 181 10.86 -0.60 5.40
C TYR A 181 11.40 0.41 4.39
N ALA A 182 10.76 1.57 4.29
CA ALA A 182 11.26 2.70 3.53
C ALA A 182 10.67 4.02 4.06
N ASN A 183 11.45 5.09 3.96
CA ASN A 183 10.96 6.46 4.15
C ASN A 183 10.45 7.00 2.83
N LEU A 184 9.27 7.63 2.81
CA LEU A 184 8.69 8.20 1.59
C LEU A 184 8.65 9.72 1.64
N TYR A 185 9.13 10.35 0.57
CA TYR A 185 8.94 11.77 0.27
C TYR A 185 8.19 11.92 -1.05
N ILE A 186 7.30 12.90 -1.13
CA ILE A 186 6.66 13.30 -2.40
C ILE A 186 6.76 14.82 -2.52
N ASN A 187 7.33 15.31 -3.62
CA ASN A 187 7.61 16.73 -3.86
C ASN A 187 8.31 17.38 -2.64
N GLY A 188 9.32 16.68 -2.08
CA GLY A 188 10.07 17.15 -0.91
C GLY A 188 9.36 17.02 0.45
N VAL A 189 8.05 16.70 0.49
CA VAL A 189 7.30 16.54 1.73
C VAL A 189 7.45 15.12 2.26
N PHE A 190 7.84 14.98 3.53
CA PHE A 190 7.91 13.68 4.20
C PHE A 190 6.51 13.12 4.43
N MET A 191 6.25 11.94 3.88
CA MET A 191 4.95 11.27 3.94
C MET A 191 4.86 10.22 5.06
N GLY A 192 6.00 9.88 5.67
CA GLY A 192 6.09 8.93 6.76
C GLY A 192 6.98 7.71 6.47
N PHE A 193 6.96 6.80 7.43
CA PHE A 193 7.63 5.50 7.41
C PHE A 193 6.65 4.43 6.94
N TYR A 194 7.03 3.67 5.92
CA TYR A 194 6.16 2.70 5.25
C TYR A 194 6.78 1.31 5.25
N ILE A 195 5.93 0.29 5.21
CA ILE A 195 6.33 -1.07 4.88
C ILE A 195 6.49 -1.14 3.36
N LEU A 196 7.72 -1.37 2.90
CA LEU A 196 8.08 -1.73 1.54
C LEU A 196 7.73 -3.19 1.31
N MET A 197 6.88 -3.46 0.33
CA MET A 197 6.39 -4.80 0.04
C MET A 197 6.62 -5.18 -1.41
N ASP A 198 6.92 -6.47 -1.59
CA ASP A 198 7.01 -7.06 -2.91
C ASP A 198 5.66 -7.05 -3.63
N PHE A 199 5.71 -7.06 -4.96
CA PHE A 199 4.57 -7.23 -5.82
C PHE A 199 4.75 -8.47 -6.70
N ILE A 200 4.14 -9.57 -6.26
CA ILE A 200 4.04 -10.80 -7.06
C ILE A 200 2.84 -10.67 -8.01
N LYS A 201 3.11 -10.82 -9.31
CA LYS A 201 2.08 -11.06 -10.33
C LYS A 201 2.08 -12.55 -10.68
N LYS A 202 0.90 -13.07 -11.00
CA LYS A 202 0.73 -14.42 -11.52
C LYS A 202 1.59 -14.59 -12.78
N SER A 203 2.39 -15.66 -12.84
CA SER A 203 3.05 -16.14 -14.06
C SER A 203 2.04 -16.68 -15.04
#